data_AF-A0A3D0QJ28-F1
#
_entry.id   AF-A0A3D0QJ28-F1
#
_cell.length_a   1.000
_cell.length_b   1.000
_cell.length_c   1.000
_cell.angle_alpha   90.00
_cell.angle_beta   90.00
_cell.angle_gamma   90.00
#
_symmetry.space_group_name_H-M   'P 1'
#
loop_
_entity.id
_entity.type
_entity.pdbx_description
1 polymer ?
#
loop_
_entity_poly.entity_id
_entity_poly.type
_entity_poly.pdbx_seq_one_letter_code
_entity_poly.pdbx_strand_id
1 'polypeptide(L)'
;MKVKYIAQPDIQLGKVLSELLDRDPPANRIVFVSAFVGLQAVIRLKHRIAALLKEGTAVRFVLGIDLGGTSQEVLRELLGWNVETLIVK
;
A
#
# COMPACT_ATOMS: atom_id res chain seq x y z
N MET A 1 -21.27 2.39 1.54
CA MET A 1 -19.83 2.65 1.76
C MET A 1 -19.50 2.30 3.21
N LYS A 2 -18.57 1.36 3.45
CA LYS A 2 -18.17 0.95 4.81
C LYS A 2 -16.79 1.55 5.10
N VAL A 3 -16.72 2.51 6.02
CA VAL A 3 -15.48 3.21 6.40
C VAL A 3 -15.10 2.80 7.82
N LYS A 4 -13.82 2.54 8.06
CA LYS A 4 -13.26 2.29 9.40
C LYS A 4 -12.14 3.30 9.65
N TYR A 5 -12.28 4.08 10.71
CA TYR A 5 -11.24 5.01 11.16
C TYR A 5 -10.32 4.29 12.14
N ILE A 6 -9.03 4.54 12.01
CA ILE A 6 -7.98 3.96 12.86
C ILE A 6 -7.06 5.09 13.27
N ALA A 7 -6.80 5.21 14.57
CA ALA A 7 -5.82 6.12 15.12
C ALA A 7 -4.76 5.31 15.88
N GLN A 8 -3.53 5.82 15.88
CA GLN A 8 -2.41 5.28 16.64
C GLN A 8 -2.19 6.11 17.91
N PRO A 9 -1.66 5.51 19.00
CA PRO A 9 -0.98 4.21 19.04
C PRO A 9 -1.87 2.99 19.39
N ASP A 10 -3.12 3.18 19.83
CA ASP A 10 -3.95 2.11 20.41
C ASP A 10 -4.18 0.93 19.46
N ILE A 11 -4.22 1.19 18.14
CA ILE A 11 -4.38 0.18 17.12
C ILE A 11 -3.15 0.19 16.21
N GLN A 12 -2.40 -0.92 16.22
CA GLN A 12 -1.27 -1.09 15.32
C GLN A 12 -1.75 -1.28 13.87
N LEU A 13 -1.61 -0.22 13.06
CA LEU A 13 -2.06 -0.21 11.66
C LEU A 13 -1.49 -1.36 10.82
N GLY A 14 -0.23 -1.75 11.07
CA GLY A 14 0.41 -2.86 10.37
C GLY A 14 -0.32 -4.20 10.55
N LYS A 15 -0.82 -4.48 11.77
CA LYS A 15 -1.60 -5.69 12.05
C LYS A 15 -2.93 -5.67 11.32
N VAL A 16 -3.65 -4.56 11.41
CA VAL A 16 -4.94 -4.39 10.71
C VAL A 16 -4.76 -4.53 9.20
N LEU A 17 -3.68 -3.97 8.64
CA LEU A 17 -3.38 -4.09 7.22
C LEU A 17 -3.09 -5.54 6.83
N SER A 18 -2.28 -6.28 7.60
CA SER A 18 -2.03 -7.71 7.33
C SER A 18 -3.33 -8.51 7.32
N GLU A 19 -4.16 -8.36 8.36
CA GLU A 19 -5.46 -9.04 8.45
C GLU A 19 -6.39 -8.73 7.27
N LEU A 20 -6.32 -7.52 6.70
CA LEU A 20 -7.09 -7.14 5.52
C LEU A 20 -6.54 -7.78 4.24
N LEU A 21 -5.21 -7.88 4.12
CA LEU A 21 -4.53 -8.47 2.95
C LEU A 21 -4.57 -10.00 2.96
N ASP A 22 -4.72 -10.61 4.12
CA ASP A 22 -4.77 -12.06 4.35
C ASP A 22 -6.19 -12.65 4.27
N ARG A 23 -7.20 -11.85 3.91
CA ARG A 23 -8.59 -12.33 3.78
C ARG A 23 -8.74 -13.34 2.64
N ASP A 24 -9.59 -14.34 2.89
CA ASP A 24 -10.05 -15.31 1.91
C ASP A 24 -11.59 -15.22 1.77
N PRO A 25 -12.14 -15.01 0.56
CA PRO A 25 -11.43 -14.79 -0.71
C PRO A 25 -10.61 -13.48 -0.71
N PRO A 26 -9.53 -13.41 -1.50
CA PRO A 26 -8.76 -12.17 -1.66
C PRO A 26 -9.62 -11.08 -2.30
N ALA A 27 -9.28 -9.83 -2.04
CA ALA A 27 -9.98 -8.70 -2.64
C ALA A 27 -9.67 -8.62 -4.14
N ASN A 28 -10.68 -8.44 -4.99
CA ASN A 28 -10.45 -8.27 -6.44
C ASN A 28 -9.62 -7.01 -6.77
N ARG A 29 -9.66 -6.00 -5.90
CA ARG A 29 -8.93 -4.73 -6.07
C ARG A 29 -8.52 -4.15 -4.72
N ILE A 30 -7.28 -3.66 -4.65
CA ILE A 30 -6.72 -2.95 -3.51
C ILE A 30 -6.11 -1.63 -4.00
N VAL A 31 -6.49 -0.53 -3.36
CA VAL A 31 -5.93 0.79 -3.67
C VAL A 31 -5.35 1.37 -2.38
N PHE A 32 -4.04 1.59 -2.40
CA PHE A 32 -3.34 2.33 -1.36
C PHE A 32 -3.34 3.80 -1.72
N VAL A 33 -3.85 4.65 -0.83
CA VAL A 33 -3.81 6.10 -0.99
C VAL A 33 -3.08 6.68 0.21
N SER A 34 -1.98 7.39 -0.04
CA SER A 34 -1.22 8.02 1.03
C SER A 34 -0.66 9.36 0.61
N ALA A 35 -0.70 10.34 1.50
CA ALA A 35 -0.03 11.63 1.29
C ALA A 35 1.50 11.49 1.36
N PHE A 36 2.00 10.62 2.25
CA PHE A 36 3.42 10.38 2.47
C PHE A 36 3.66 8.89 2.68
N VAL A 37 4.81 8.37 2.25
CA VAL A 37 5.14 6.96 2.46
C VAL A 37 6.64 6.77 2.67
N GLY A 38 6.99 5.98 3.68
CA GLY A 38 8.37 5.60 3.96
C GLY A 38 8.76 4.30 3.26
N LEU A 39 10.00 4.23 2.77
CA LEU A 39 10.55 3.06 2.06
C LEU A 39 10.40 1.75 2.85
N GLN A 40 10.71 1.78 4.15
CA GLN A 40 10.59 0.60 5.01
C GLN A 40 9.14 0.12 5.15
N ALA A 41 8.16 1.03 5.09
CA ALA A 41 6.75 0.64 5.14
C ALA A 41 6.34 -0.11 3.87
N VAL A 42 6.81 0.36 2.72
CA VAL A 42 6.59 -0.30 1.43
C VAL A 42 7.28 -1.66 1.39
N ILE A 43 8.58 -1.73 1.67
CA ILE A 43 9.35 -3.00 1.59
C ILE A 43 8.68 -4.12 2.39
N ARG A 44 8.13 -3.84 3.58
CA ARG A 44 7.41 -4.84 4.39
C ARG A 44 6.20 -5.46 3.69
N LEU A 45 5.61 -4.79 2.71
CA LEU A 45 4.46 -5.27 1.94
C LEU A 45 4.85 -6.04 0.68
N LYS A 46 6.11 -5.96 0.23
CA LYS A 46 6.57 -6.47 -1.07
C LYS A 46 6.11 -7.89 -1.38
N HIS A 47 6.40 -8.81 -0.48
CA HIS A 47 6.06 -10.22 -0.68
C HIS A 47 4.56 -10.47 -0.76
N ARG A 48 3.77 -9.79 0.09
CA ARG A 48 2.32 -9.94 0.10
C ARG A 48 1.68 -9.35 -1.15
N ILE A 49 2.14 -8.17 -1.58
CA ILE A 49 1.66 -7.54 -2.83
C ILE A 49 2.01 -8.42 -4.04
N ALA A 50 3.21 -8.97 -4.09
CA ALA A 50 3.61 -9.89 -5.16
C ALA A 50 2.74 -11.16 -5.20
N ALA A 51 2.35 -11.72 -4.06
CA ALA A 51 1.45 -12.86 -3.99
C ALA A 51 0.03 -12.50 -4.51
N LEU A 52 -0.53 -11.39 -4.03
CA LEU A 52 -1.85 -10.92 -4.46
C LEU A 52 -1.93 -10.66 -5.98
N LEU A 53 -0.88 -10.09 -6.56
CA LEU A 53 -0.80 -9.89 -8.02
C LEU A 53 -0.80 -11.22 -8.78
N LYS A 54 -0.09 -12.24 -8.28
CA LYS A 54 -0.08 -13.58 -8.88
C LYS A 54 -1.45 -14.26 -8.79
N GLU A 55 -2.21 -13.97 -7.75
CA GLU A 55 -3.59 -14.43 -7.55
C GLU A 55 -4.61 -13.63 -8.39
N GLY A 56 -4.16 -12.62 -9.14
CA GLY A 56 -5.01 -11.81 -10.03
C GLY A 56 -5.66 -10.60 -9.35
N THR A 57 -5.27 -10.27 -8.11
CA THR A 57 -5.73 -9.06 -7.42
C THR A 57 -5.15 -7.82 -8.11
N ALA A 58 -6.01 -6.86 -8.47
CA ALA A 58 -5.55 -5.58 -9.00
C ALA A 58 -5.05 -4.66 -7.86
N VAL A 59 -3.75 -4.36 -7.81
CA VAL A 59 -3.14 -3.48 -6.80
C VAL A 59 -2.69 -2.16 -7.41
N ARG A 60 -3.04 -1.04 -6.76
CA ARG A 60 -2.62 0.31 -7.14
C ARG A 60 -2.11 1.11 -5.94
N PHE A 61 -1.08 1.92 -6.16
CA PHE A 61 -0.62 2.95 -5.21
C PHE A 61 -0.92 4.34 -5.78
N VAL A 62 -1.47 5.22 -4.94
CA VAL A 62 -1.72 6.63 -5.22
C VAL A 62 -0.99 7.43 -4.14
N LEU A 63 0.05 8.15 -4.54
CA LEU A 63 1.00 8.75 -3.63
C LEU A 63 1.08 10.27 -3.80
N GLY A 64 0.96 10.98 -2.69
CA GLY A 64 1.40 12.38 -2.60
C GLY A 64 2.93 12.46 -2.61
N ILE A 65 3.47 13.48 -3.29
CA ILE A 65 4.91 13.76 -3.33
C ILE A 65 5.26 15.12 -2.73
N ASP A 66 4.27 15.85 -2.22
CA ASP A 66 4.47 17.17 -1.67
C ASP A 66 5.39 17.13 -0.45
N LEU A 67 6.08 18.26 -0.23
CA LEU A 67 6.96 18.47 0.94
C LEU A 67 8.08 17.42 1.10
N GLY A 68 8.36 16.62 0.07
CA GLY A 68 9.40 15.59 0.10
C GLY A 68 9.10 14.39 1.01
N GLY A 69 7.84 14.21 1.44
CA GLY A 69 7.49 13.12 2.35
C GLY A 69 7.37 11.74 1.68
N THR A 70 7.44 11.68 0.36
CA THR A 70 7.64 10.44 -0.41
C THR A 70 8.94 10.57 -1.20
N SER A 71 9.93 9.72 -0.89
CA SER A 71 11.26 9.81 -1.50
C SER A 71 11.30 9.16 -2.90
N GLN A 72 12.30 9.52 -3.70
CA GLN A 72 12.49 8.91 -5.02
C GLN A 72 12.76 7.40 -4.93
N GLU A 73 13.42 6.95 -3.86
CA GLU A 73 13.69 5.54 -3.58
C GLU A 73 12.39 4.74 -3.44
N VAL A 74 11.36 5.32 -2.81
CA VAL A 74 10.04 4.67 -2.71
C VAL A 74 9.42 4.46 -4.09
N LEU A 75 9.46 5.51 -4.93
CA LEU A 75 8.92 5.45 -6.28
C LEU A 75 9.67 4.41 -7.13
N ARG A 76 11.01 4.39 -7.04
CA ARG A 76 11.84 3.39 -7.74
C ARG A 76 11.51 1.97 -7.29
N GLU A 77 11.34 1.75 -5.98
CA GLU A 77 10.99 0.44 -5.45
C GLU A 77 9.62 -0.04 -5.98
N LEU A 78 8.59 0.82 -5.91
CA LEU A 78 7.24 0.47 -6.38
C LEU A 78 7.16 0.25 -7.89
N LEU A 79 7.83 1.08 -8.68
CA LEU A 79 7.94 0.88 -10.13
C LEU A 79 8.61 -0.46 -10.47
N GLY A 80 9.60 -0.88 -9.66
CA GLY A 80 10.26 -2.17 -9.79
C GLY A 80 9.35 -3.39 -9.52
N TRP A 81 8.18 -3.21 -8.92
CA TRP A 81 7.24 -4.30 -8.63
C TRP A 81 6.24 -4.57 -9.76
N ASN A 82 6.28 -3.75 -10.83
CA ASN A 82 5.29 -3.77 -11.91
C ASN A 82 3.84 -3.56 -11.40
N VAL A 83 3.69 -2.66 -10.42
CA VAL A 83 2.41 -2.25 -9.84
C VAL A 83 2.03 -0.87 -10.33
N GLU A 84 0.75 -0.65 -10.60
CA GLU A 84 0.24 0.66 -11.00
C GLU A 84 0.50 1.68 -9.90
N THR A 85 1.30 2.70 -10.21
CA THR A 85 1.70 3.75 -9.27
C THR A 85 1.35 5.11 -9.87
N LEU A 86 0.49 5.85 -9.18
CA LEU A 86 0.06 7.19 -9.56
C LEU A 86 0.58 8.20 -8.56
N ILE A 87 1.00 9.36 -9.06
CA ILE A 87 1.48 10.49 -8.26
C ILE A 87 0.42 11.59 -8.29
N VAL A 88 0.12 12.16 -7.13
CA VAL A 88 -0.78 13.31 -6.96
C VAL A 88 0.01 14.47 -6.35
N LYS A 89 -0.26 15.68 -6.84
CA LYS A 89 0.33 16.96 -6.44
C LYS A 89 -0.79 17.97 -6.21
#